data_AF-A0A9C9G6W8-F1
#
_entry.id   AF-A0A9C9G6W8-F1
#
_cell.length_a   1.000
_cell.length_b   1.000
_cell.length_c   1.000
_cell.angle_alpha   90.00
_cell.angle_beta   90.00
_cell.angle_gamma   90.00
#
_symmetry.space_group_name_H-M   'P 1'
#
loop_
_entity.id
_entity.type
_entity.pdbx_description
1 polymer ?
#
loop_
_entity_poly.entity_id
_entity_poly.type
_entity_poly.pdbx_seq_one_letter_code
_entity_poly.pdbx_strand_id
1 'polypeptide(L)'
;MAPFKFSVVRIVLLALLLGGCTAGPGYKLHYTLKDDPKSRPIKSAVLLPVDVDVSEMSLGGIVEEVPEWSEQAENNVRKAVLFVRDPDENKVFVRQVDSSSLEPDEQKKLEEHLALFTVVASNALWTELPGNSAWQFKQEHFDYTIGD
;
A
#
# COMPACT_ATOMS: atom_id res chain seq x y z
N MET A 1 -16.01 -50.01 -9.24
CA MET A 1 -15.37 -48.81 -9.83
C MET A 1 -16.48 -47.81 -10.16
N ALA A 2 -16.72 -46.81 -9.31
CA ALA A 2 -17.83 -45.88 -9.50
C ALA A 2 -17.44 -44.75 -10.48
N PRO A 3 -18.30 -44.37 -11.45
CA PRO A 3 -17.99 -43.32 -12.39
C PRO A 3 -18.11 -41.94 -11.73
N PHE A 4 -16.99 -41.26 -11.58
CA PHE A 4 -16.90 -39.87 -11.13
C PHE A 4 -17.54 -38.96 -12.18
N LYS A 5 -18.83 -38.61 -12.02
CA LYS A 5 -19.49 -37.57 -12.82
C LYS A 5 -19.02 -36.19 -12.31
N PHE A 6 -17.88 -35.72 -12.81
CA PHE A 6 -17.46 -34.33 -12.59
C PHE A 6 -18.43 -33.39 -13.31
N SER A 7 -19.32 -32.76 -12.54
CA SER A 7 -20.23 -31.73 -13.06
C SER A 7 -19.40 -30.53 -13.52
N VAL A 8 -19.53 -30.17 -14.80
CA VAL A 8 -18.87 -29.01 -15.43
C VAL A 8 -19.10 -27.73 -14.60
N VAL A 9 -20.26 -27.62 -13.95
CA VAL A 9 -20.59 -26.52 -13.03
C VAL A 9 -19.60 -26.40 -11.88
N ARG A 10 -19.13 -27.52 -11.32
CA ARG A 10 -18.14 -27.51 -10.22
C ARG A 10 -16.77 -27.05 -10.69
N ILE A 11 -16.39 -27.38 -11.93
CA ILE A 11 -15.12 -26.94 -12.52
C ILE A 11 -15.16 -25.43 -12.80
N VAL A 12 -16.28 -24.92 -13.33
CA VAL A 12 -16.49 -23.48 -13.55
C VAL A 12 -16.51 -22.71 -12.24
N LEU A 13 -17.17 -23.23 -11.19
CA LEU A 13 -17.21 -22.59 -9.87
C LEU A 13 -15.82 -22.56 -9.22
N LEU A 14 -15.04 -23.64 -9.35
CA LEU A 14 -13.68 -23.71 -8.84
C LEU A 14 -12.74 -22.75 -9.60
N ALA A 15 -12.90 -22.64 -10.92
CA ALA A 15 -12.14 -21.70 -11.74
C ALA A 15 -12.48 -20.23 -11.39
N LEU A 16 -13.74 -19.93 -11.09
CA LEU A 16 -14.16 -18.61 -10.62
C LEU A 16 -13.59 -18.26 -9.24
N LEU A 17 -13.51 -19.24 -8.33
CA LEU A 17 -12.89 -19.05 -7.02
C LEU A 17 -11.36 -18.86 -7.10
N LEU A 18 -10.71 -19.52 -8.07
CA LEU A 18 -9.26 -19.42 -8.28
C LEU A 18 -8.85 -18.18 -9.10
N GLY A 19 -9.74 -17.65 -9.93
CA GLY A 19 -9.49 -16.44 -10.74
C GLY A 19 -9.46 -15.13 -9.94
N GLY A 20 -9.90 -15.15 -8.68
CA GLY A 20 -9.88 -13.98 -7.79
C GLY A 20 -8.50 -13.64 -7.20
N CYS A 21 -7.49 -14.48 -7.40
CA CYS A 21 -6.13 -14.20 -6.93
C CYS A 21 -5.36 -13.38 -7.98
N THR A 22 -5.82 -12.15 -8.25
CA THR A 22 -5.04 -11.22 -9.07
C THR A 22 -3.79 -10.85 -8.29
N ALA A 23 -2.62 -10.99 -8.93
CA ALA A 23 -1.33 -10.63 -8.38
C ALA A 23 -1.40 -9.28 -7.65
N GLY A 24 -0.87 -9.24 -6.42
CA GLY A 24 -0.76 -8.02 -5.65
C GLY A 24 -0.07 -6.91 -6.46
N PRO A 25 -0.28 -5.64 -6.09
CA PRO A 25 0.28 -4.52 -6.83
C PRO A 25 1.78 -4.72 -7.01
N GLY A 26 2.22 -4.74 -8.27
CA GLY A 26 3.65 -4.72 -8.58
C GLY A 26 4.21 -3.40 -8.06
N TYR A 27 5.31 -3.45 -7.31
CA TYR A 27 5.94 -2.21 -6.84
C TYR A 27 6.46 -1.41 -8.03
N LYS A 28 6.29 -0.09 -7.99
CA LYS A 28 6.87 0.84 -8.97
C LYS A 28 8.04 1.55 -8.31
N LEU A 29 9.20 1.48 -8.94
CA LEU A 29 10.38 2.24 -8.54
C LEU A 29 10.67 3.26 -9.62
N HIS A 30 11.21 4.40 -9.18
CA HIS A 30 11.74 5.39 -10.08
C HIS A 30 12.86 4.79 -10.95
N TYR A 31 12.86 5.12 -12.25
CA TYR A 31 13.69 4.44 -13.25
C TYR A 31 15.19 4.54 -12.96
N THR A 32 15.66 5.65 -12.39
CA THR A 32 17.07 5.80 -12.01
C THR A 32 17.52 4.82 -10.92
N LEU A 33 16.62 4.43 -10.01
CA LEU A 33 16.89 3.41 -8.99
C LEU A 33 16.82 2.00 -9.56
N LYS A 34 15.91 1.77 -10.52
CA LYS A 34 15.73 0.48 -11.19
C LYS A 34 16.92 0.11 -12.07
N ASP A 35 17.46 1.08 -12.78
CA ASP A 35 18.49 0.86 -13.80
C ASP A 35 19.92 1.13 -13.28
N ASP A 36 20.09 1.56 -12.03
CA ASP A 36 21.41 1.76 -11.43
C ASP A 36 22.03 0.41 -10.99
N PRO A 37 23.11 -0.06 -11.63
CA PRO A 37 23.81 -1.30 -11.24
C PRO A 37 24.52 -1.18 -9.89
N LYS A 38 24.60 0.02 -9.30
CA LYS A 38 25.11 0.28 -7.94
C LYS A 38 23.99 0.40 -6.90
N SER A 39 22.72 0.29 -7.30
CA SER A 39 21.61 0.29 -6.36
C SER A 39 21.80 -0.85 -5.35
N ARG A 40 21.89 -0.50 -4.07
CA ARG A 40 22.05 -1.48 -2.99
C ARG A 40 20.66 -1.93 -2.55
N PRO A 41 20.48 -3.22 -2.19
CA PRO A 41 19.23 -3.66 -1.60
C PRO A 41 18.96 -2.85 -0.32
N ILE A 42 17.71 -2.40 -0.16
CA ILE A 42 17.28 -1.64 1.01
C ILE A 42 17.48 -2.52 2.24
N LYS A 43 18.34 -2.08 3.18
CA LYS A 43 18.66 -2.85 4.40
C LYS A 43 17.78 -2.48 5.59
N SER A 44 17.18 -1.29 5.55
CA SER A 44 16.33 -0.76 6.61
C SER A 44 15.21 0.07 6.03
N ALA A 45 14.01 -0.17 6.50
CA ALA A 45 12.85 0.67 6.24
C ALA A 45 12.40 1.32 7.54
N VAL A 46 11.84 2.50 7.43
CA VAL A 46 11.26 3.21 8.56
C VAL A 46 9.76 3.25 8.35
N LEU A 47 9.02 2.73 9.33
CA LEU A 47 7.57 2.84 9.36
C LEU A 47 7.21 4.16 10.03
N LEU A 48 6.70 5.07 9.21
CA LEU A 48 6.10 6.32 9.67
C LEU A 48 4.76 6.04 10.37
N PRO A 49 4.26 6.96 11.20
CA PRO A 49 2.90 6.88 11.73
C PRO A 49 1.90 6.65 10.60
N VAL A 50 1.03 5.65 10.78
CA VAL A 50 -0.05 5.35 9.84
C VAL A 50 -1.30 6.02 10.39
N ASP A 51 -1.96 6.81 9.56
CA ASP A 51 -3.21 7.50 9.85
C ASP A 51 -4.35 6.72 9.20
N VAL A 52 -5.28 6.19 9.98
CA VAL A 52 -6.39 5.37 9.47
C VAL A 52 -7.72 5.79 10.10
N ASP A 53 -8.50 6.53 9.33
CA ASP A 53 -9.85 6.92 9.73
C ASP A 53 -10.87 5.83 9.36
N VAL A 54 -11.65 5.38 10.34
CA VAL A 54 -12.79 4.50 10.12
C VAL A 54 -14.07 5.28 10.39
N SER A 55 -14.97 5.31 9.40
CA SER A 55 -16.26 6.00 9.53
C SER A 55 -17.43 5.05 9.30
N GLU A 56 -18.50 5.27 10.06
CA GLU A 56 -19.80 4.62 9.86
C GLU A 56 -20.70 5.52 9.01
N MET A 57 -21.34 4.93 7.99
CA MET A 57 -22.34 5.61 7.17
C MET A 57 -23.74 5.17 7.58
N SER A 58 -24.53 6.12 8.08
CA SER A 58 -25.94 5.88 8.43
C SER A 58 -26.82 5.73 7.19
N LEU A 59 -28.03 5.18 7.36
CA LEU A 59 -29.05 5.10 6.30
C LEU A 59 -29.49 6.48 5.76
N GLY A 60 -29.20 7.55 6.50
CA GLY A 60 -29.43 8.94 6.08
C GLY A 60 -28.26 9.56 5.32
N GLY A 61 -27.17 8.82 5.07
CA GLY A 61 -25.97 9.31 4.38
C GLY A 61 -25.05 10.17 5.25
N ILE A 62 -25.31 10.27 6.56
CA ILE A 62 -24.40 10.91 7.51
C ILE A 62 -23.21 9.97 7.72
N VAL A 63 -22.01 10.50 7.51
CA VAL A 63 -20.73 9.83 7.77
C VAL A 63 -20.19 10.37 9.09
N GLU A 64 -20.02 9.47 10.06
CA GLU A 64 -19.46 9.80 11.37
C GLU A 64 -18.22 8.94 11.60
N GLU A 65 -17.12 9.57 12.04
CA GLU A 65 -15.93 8.85 12.43
C GLU A 65 -16.18 8.06 13.72
N VAL A 66 -15.63 6.85 13.79
CA VAL A 66 -15.71 5.99 14.97
C VAL A 66 -14.30 5.83 15.54
N PRO A 67 -13.89 6.68 16.52
CA PRO A 67 -12.49 6.78 16.96
C PRO A 67 -11.91 5.46 17.47
N GLU A 68 -12.73 4.65 18.15
CA GLU A 68 -12.31 3.32 18.63
C GLU A 68 -11.93 2.36 17.50
N TRP A 69 -12.61 2.45 16.34
CA TRP A 69 -12.33 1.62 15.18
C TRP A 69 -11.15 2.16 14.38
N SER A 70 -10.99 3.49 14.29
CA SER A 70 -9.81 4.14 13.74
C SER A 70 -8.55 3.66 14.48
N GLU A 71 -8.53 3.78 15.81
CA GLU A 71 -7.39 3.34 16.64
C GLU A 71 -7.11 1.84 16.49
N GLN A 72 -8.16 1.02 16.43
CA GLN A 72 -7.99 -0.42 16.22
C GLN A 72 -7.45 -0.75 14.83
N ALA A 73 -7.92 -0.06 13.80
CA ALA A 73 -7.48 -0.24 12.42
C ALA A 73 -6.01 0.16 12.25
N GLU A 74 -5.61 1.32 12.75
CA GLU A 74 -4.21 1.75 12.77
C GLU A 74 -3.31 0.71 13.43
N ASN A 75 -3.71 0.21 14.60
CA ASN A 75 -2.95 -0.81 15.33
C ASN A 75 -2.82 -2.11 14.55
N ASN A 76 -3.87 -2.53 13.84
CA ASN A 76 -3.85 -3.73 13.01
C ASN A 76 -2.95 -3.57 11.79
N VAL A 77 -3.04 -2.44 11.07
CA VAL A 77 -2.18 -2.14 9.92
C VAL A 77 -0.72 -2.08 10.35
N ARG A 78 -0.42 -1.37 11.44
CA ARG A 78 0.91 -1.27 12.04
C ARG A 78 1.50 -2.66 12.34
N LYS A 79 0.72 -3.51 13.01
CA LYS A 79 1.15 -4.89 13.31
C LYS A 79 1.37 -5.70 12.04
N ALA A 80 0.47 -5.60 11.06
CA ALA A 80 0.59 -6.34 9.80
C ALA A 80 1.89 -5.97 9.07
N VAL A 81 2.20 -4.68 8.91
CA VAL A 81 3.42 -4.21 8.24
C VAL A 81 4.68 -4.64 8.99
N LEU A 82 4.69 -4.56 10.33
CA LEU A 82 5.81 -5.02 11.14
C LEU A 82 5.98 -6.55 11.13
N PHE A 83 4.89 -7.29 10.87
CA PHE A 83 4.89 -8.75 10.80
C PHE A 83 5.37 -9.30 9.44
N VAL A 84 5.44 -8.48 8.37
CA VAL A 84 6.04 -8.86 7.06
C VAL A 84 7.58 -8.99 7.15
N ARG A 85 8.10 -9.41 8.30
CA ARG A 85 9.45 -9.95 8.43
C ARG A 85 9.51 -11.23 7.61
N ASP A 86 10.18 -11.15 6.48
CA ASP A 86 10.54 -12.29 5.64
C ASP A 86 11.34 -13.32 6.47
N PRO A 87 10.96 -14.61 6.47
CA PRO A 87 11.73 -15.68 7.11
C PRO A 87 13.11 -15.93 6.47
N ASP A 88 13.38 -15.43 5.25
CA ASP A 88 14.67 -15.60 4.58
C ASP A 88 15.66 -14.42 4.79
N GLU A 89 16.95 -14.70 4.65
CA GLU A 89 18.10 -13.92 5.16
C GLU A 89 18.31 -12.50 4.60
N ASN A 90 17.45 -12.01 3.70
CA ASN A 90 17.49 -10.63 3.16
C ASN A 90 16.65 -9.67 4.01
N LYS A 91 17.10 -9.44 5.23
CA LYS A 91 16.36 -8.71 6.27
C LYS A 91 16.27 -7.21 5.96
N VAL A 92 15.11 -6.75 5.47
CA VAL A 92 14.71 -5.36 5.61
C VAL A 92 14.32 -5.14 7.07
N PHE A 93 15.16 -4.42 7.82
CA PHE A 93 14.80 -4.05 9.19
C PHE A 93 13.78 -2.91 9.15
N VAL A 94 12.51 -3.22 9.46
CA VAL A 94 11.46 -2.21 9.63
C VAL A 94 11.51 -1.72 11.09
N ARG A 95 11.79 -0.44 11.30
CA ARG A 95 11.67 0.22 12.61
C ARG A 95 10.49 1.17 12.61
N GLN A 96 9.68 1.11 13.66
CA GLN A 96 8.71 2.17 13.91
C GLN A 96 9.44 3.41 14.42
N VAL A 97 9.06 4.58 13.91
CA VAL A 97 9.42 5.86 14.54
C VAL A 97 8.29 6.23 15.48
N ASP A 98 8.65 6.51 16.72
CA ASP A 98 7.76 7.16 17.67
C ASP A 98 7.81 8.66 17.41
N SER A 99 6.76 9.22 16.82
CA SER A 99 6.68 10.65 16.52
C SER A 99 6.76 11.52 17.79
N SER A 100 6.36 10.99 18.95
CA SER A 100 6.47 11.71 20.22
C SER A 100 7.91 11.88 20.72
N SER A 101 8.86 11.15 20.13
CA SER A 101 10.29 11.23 20.45
C SER A 101 11.07 12.21 19.57
N LEU A 102 10.41 12.84 18.59
CA LEU A 102 11.03 13.80 17.66
C LEU A 102 11.09 15.20 18.27
N GLU A 103 12.16 15.93 17.96
CA GLU A 103 12.23 17.36 18.29
C GLU A 103 11.16 18.14 17.50
N PRO A 104 10.67 19.30 17.99
CA PRO A 104 9.60 20.05 17.32
C PRO A 104 9.87 20.38 15.84
N ASP A 105 11.12 20.72 15.51
CA ASP A 105 11.53 21.00 14.13
C ASP A 105 11.55 19.74 13.25
N GLU A 106 11.86 18.58 13.84
CA GLU A 106 11.83 17.28 13.15
C GLU A 106 10.39 16.82 12.91
N GLN A 107 9.53 17.02 13.90
CA GLN A 107 8.10 16.74 13.79
C GLN A 107 7.48 17.57 12.67
N LYS A 108 7.75 18.88 12.62
CA LYS A 108 7.25 19.76 11.55
C LYS A 108 7.69 19.26 10.17
N LYS A 109 8.96 18.88 10.02
CA LYS A 109 9.46 18.32 8.75
C LYS A 109 8.75 17.01 8.41
N LEU A 110 8.54 16.12 9.38
CA LEU A 110 7.82 14.88 9.15
C LEU A 110 6.40 15.15 8.64
N GLU A 111 5.67 16.07 9.27
CA GLU A 111 4.33 16.47 8.87
C GLU A 111 4.30 17.03 7.43
N GLU A 112 5.25 17.90 7.09
CA GLU A 112 5.42 18.43 5.72
C GLU A 112 5.65 17.30 4.70
N HIS A 113 6.50 16.32 5.03
CA HIS A 113 6.78 15.19 4.14
C HIS A 113 5.60 14.24 4.01
N LEU A 114 4.83 14.02 5.08
CA LEU A 114 3.61 13.22 5.03
C LEU A 114 2.56 13.87 4.14
N ALA A 115 2.34 15.18 4.30
CA ALA A 115 1.41 15.93 3.44
C ALA A 115 1.84 15.88 1.96
N LEU A 116 3.13 16.08 1.70
CA LEU A 116 3.70 15.98 0.35
C LEU A 116 3.49 14.58 -0.24
N PHE A 117 3.80 13.54 0.53
CA PHE A 117 3.64 12.15 0.11
C PHE A 117 2.19 11.83 -0.23
N THR A 118 1.22 12.26 0.59
CA THR A 118 -0.20 12.02 0.33
C THR A 118 -0.64 12.61 -1.01
N VAL A 119 -0.20 13.82 -1.36
CA VAL A 119 -0.51 14.44 -2.65
C VAL A 119 0.13 13.67 -3.80
N VAL A 120 1.41 13.33 -3.70
CA VAL A 120 2.14 12.59 -4.75
C VAL A 120 1.55 11.19 -4.95
N ALA A 121 1.32 10.45 -3.88
CA ALA A 121 0.79 9.09 -3.89
C ALA A 121 -0.65 9.06 -4.44
N SER A 122 -1.48 10.02 -4.08
CA SER A 122 -2.86 10.12 -4.61
C SER A 122 -2.87 10.36 -6.12
N ASN A 123 -1.98 11.25 -6.61
CA ASN A 123 -1.84 11.48 -8.05
C ASN A 123 -1.34 10.24 -8.78
N ALA A 124 -0.32 9.57 -8.23
CA ALA A 124 0.19 8.31 -8.78
C ALA A 124 -0.91 7.24 -8.85
N LEU A 125 -1.62 7.00 -7.75
CA LEU A 125 -2.71 6.03 -7.68
C LEU A 125 -3.81 6.34 -8.71
N TRP A 126 -4.21 7.60 -8.83
CA TRP A 126 -5.23 8.01 -9.80
C TRP A 126 -4.80 7.70 -11.23
N THR A 127 -3.54 7.99 -11.59
CA THR A 127 -3.04 7.69 -12.94
C THR A 127 -2.98 6.20 -13.26
N GLU A 128 -2.90 5.32 -12.26
CA GLU A 128 -2.88 3.86 -12.43
C GLU A 128 -4.27 3.23 -12.55
N LEU A 129 -5.35 4.00 -12.33
CA LEU A 129 -6.71 3.48 -12.44
C LEU A 129 -7.02 2.97 -13.87
N PRO A 130 -7.77 1.86 -14.00
CA PRO A 130 -8.22 1.36 -15.30
C PRO A 130 -8.98 2.43 -16.08
N GLY A 131 -8.57 2.68 -17.33
CA GLY A 131 -9.20 3.68 -18.21
C GLY A 131 -8.38 4.96 -18.42
N ASN A 132 -7.33 5.18 -17.62
CA ASN A 132 -6.43 6.34 -17.78
C ASN A 132 -5.33 6.11 -18.83
N SER A 133 -5.71 5.78 -20.08
CA SER A 133 -4.77 5.47 -21.17
C SER A 133 -3.87 6.66 -21.56
N ALA A 134 -4.31 7.89 -21.32
CA ALA A 134 -3.52 9.10 -21.56
C ALA A 134 -2.24 9.17 -20.69
N TRP A 135 -2.19 8.40 -19.60
CA TRP A 135 -1.11 8.43 -18.61
C TRP A 135 -0.21 7.18 -18.65
N GLN A 136 -0.37 6.30 -19.64
CA GLN A 136 0.44 5.08 -19.78
C GLN A 136 1.95 5.35 -19.74
N PHE A 137 2.39 6.42 -20.41
CA PHE A 137 3.80 6.83 -20.39
C PHE A 137 4.33 7.10 -18.96
N LYS A 138 3.53 7.74 -18.10
CA LYS A 138 3.88 8.02 -16.70
C LYS A 138 3.82 6.77 -15.82
N GLN A 139 2.94 5.81 -16.13
CA GLN A 139 2.90 4.50 -15.47
C GLN A 139 4.14 3.63 -15.77
N GLU A 140 4.73 3.81 -16.96
CA GLU A 140 5.97 3.16 -17.38
C GLU A 140 7.23 3.89 -16.86
N HIS A 141 7.17 5.23 -16.78
CA HIS A 141 8.26 6.09 -16.31
C HIS A 141 7.85 6.79 -15.02
N PHE A 142 7.90 6.03 -13.91
CA PHE A 142 7.47 6.49 -12.60
C PHE A 142 8.38 7.65 -12.10
N ASP A 143 7.98 8.87 -12.40
CA ASP A 143 8.64 10.14 -12.05
C ASP A 143 7.55 11.13 -11.63
N TYR A 144 7.00 10.85 -10.44
CA TYR A 144 6.01 11.71 -9.80
C TYR A 144 6.74 12.62 -8.83
N THR A 145 6.79 13.88 -9.22
CA THR A 145 7.18 15.00 -8.37
C THR A 145 5.98 15.94 -8.29
N ILE A 146 5.90 16.73 -7.22
CA ILE A 146 5.17 17.98 -7.29
C ILE A 146 6.14 18.92 -8.02
N GLY A 147 5.78 19.38 -9.21
CA GLY A 147 6.68 20.19 -10.05
C GLY A 147 7.24 21.42 -9.32
N ASP A 148 8.31 22.00 -9.88
CA ASP A 148 8.71 23.38 -9.62
C ASP A 148 7.60 24.37 -10.02
#